data_AF-A0A1H0TGW5-F1
#
_entry.id   AF-A0A1H0TGW5-F1
#
_cell.length_a   1.000
_cell.length_b   1.000
_cell.length_c   1.000
_cell.angle_alpha   90.00
_cell.angle_beta   90.00
_cell.angle_gamma   90.00
#
_symmetry.space_group_name_H-M   'P 1'
#
loop_
_entity.id
_entity.type
_entity.pdbx_description
1 polymer ?
#
loop_
_entity_poly.entity_id
_entity_poly.type
_entity_poly.pdbx_seq_one_letter_code
_entity_poly.pdbx_strand_id
1 'polypeptide(L)'
;MDSKEFIKTRKELAKTQKELAELLGVSLKAVSSYEQGWRAIPTHVERQLMFLLIRKTCDVENIENCWEIRHCSNEKKAKCPAWEFKSGKLCWFISGTLCENQTQGNWDNKIDICKNCIVLKKLMDHSSR
;
A
#
# COMPACT_ATOMS: atom_id res chain seq x y z
N MET A 1 -7.81 -4.96 4.53
CA MET A 1 -8.64 -4.92 3.31
C MET A 1 -9.77 -5.94 3.42
N ASP A 2 -10.99 -5.59 3.02
CA ASP A 2 -12.11 -6.55 2.96
C ASP A 2 -12.30 -7.17 1.55
N SER A 3 -13.23 -8.13 1.43
CA SER A 3 -13.48 -8.82 0.16
C SER A 3 -14.02 -7.89 -0.94
N LYS A 4 -14.78 -6.84 -0.58
CA LYS A 4 -15.33 -5.87 -1.53
C LYS A 4 -14.24 -4.96 -2.07
N GLU A 5 -13.37 -4.45 -1.20
CA GLU A 5 -12.16 -3.69 -1.57
C GLU A 5 -11.27 -4.54 -2.49
N PHE A 6 -11.04 -5.81 -2.16
CA PHE A 6 -10.22 -6.72 -2.97
C PHE A 6 -10.78 -6.90 -4.40
N ILE A 7 -12.09 -7.17 -4.53
CA ILE A 7 -12.77 -7.28 -5.83
C ILE A 7 -12.64 -5.97 -6.63
N LYS A 8 -12.88 -4.84 -5.97
CA LYS A 8 -12.79 -3.50 -6.59
C LYS A 8 -11.39 -3.27 -7.15
N THR A 9 -10.35 -3.49 -6.35
CA THR A 9 -8.96 -3.32 -6.78
C THR A 9 -8.58 -4.24 -7.93
N ARG A 10 -9.01 -5.51 -7.92
CA ARG A 10 -8.77 -6.41 -9.07
C ARG A 10 -9.38 -5.86 -10.36
N LYS A 11 -10.61 -5.34 -10.29
CA LYS A 11 -11.31 -4.76 -11.45
C LYS A 11 -10.61 -3.50 -11.95
N GLU A 12 -10.14 -2.63 -11.06
CA GLU A 12 -9.33 -1.45 -11.41
C GLU A 12 -8.00 -1.85 -12.08
N LEU A 13 -7.40 -2.96 -11.63
CA LEU A 13 -6.24 -3.56 -12.29
C LEU A 13 -6.59 -4.20 -13.65
N ALA A 14 -7.86 -4.33 -14.02
CA ALA A 14 -8.35 -4.98 -15.23
C ALA A 14 -7.81 -6.42 -15.36
N LYS A 15 -7.86 -7.18 -14.25
CA LYS A 15 -7.38 -8.56 -14.18
C LYS A 15 -8.49 -9.55 -13.96
N THR A 16 -8.40 -10.70 -14.61
CA THR A 16 -9.16 -11.90 -14.24
C THR A 16 -8.67 -12.44 -12.88
N GLN A 17 -9.44 -13.34 -12.25
CA GLN A 17 -8.98 -14.00 -11.03
C GLN A 17 -7.70 -14.82 -11.27
N LYS A 18 -7.55 -15.42 -12.46
CA LYS A 18 -6.38 -16.22 -12.82
C LYS A 18 -5.12 -15.36 -12.95
N GLU A 19 -5.16 -14.30 -13.73
CA GLU A 19 -4.01 -13.40 -13.88
C GLU A 19 -3.64 -12.75 -12.55
N LEU A 20 -4.63 -12.39 -11.72
CA LEU A 20 -4.34 -11.84 -10.40
C LEU A 20 -3.66 -12.88 -9.49
N ALA A 21 -4.10 -14.14 -9.54
CA ALA A 21 -3.47 -15.22 -8.78
C ALA A 21 -2.00 -15.40 -9.16
N GLU A 22 -1.69 -15.38 -10.47
CA GLU A 22 -0.32 -15.43 -11.00
C GLU A 22 0.52 -14.23 -10.52
N LEU A 23 -0.02 -13.01 -10.60
CA LEU A 23 0.66 -11.80 -10.12
C LEU A 23 0.96 -11.82 -8.62
N LEU A 24 0.03 -12.34 -7.82
CA LEU A 24 0.15 -12.39 -6.35
C LEU A 24 0.87 -13.64 -5.85
N GLY A 25 1.25 -14.57 -6.73
CA GLY A 25 1.93 -15.82 -6.34
C GLY A 25 1.07 -16.74 -5.47
N VAL A 26 -0.25 -16.76 -5.69
CA VAL A 26 -1.22 -17.58 -4.95
C VAL A 26 -2.06 -18.45 -5.89
N SER A 27 -2.83 -19.40 -5.35
CA SER A 27 -3.72 -20.20 -6.19
C SER A 27 -4.97 -19.44 -6.63
N LEU A 28 -5.54 -19.80 -7.77
CA LEU A 28 -6.85 -19.30 -8.23
C LEU A 28 -7.93 -19.50 -7.15
N LYS A 29 -7.91 -20.64 -6.46
CA LYS A 29 -8.83 -20.94 -5.35
C LYS A 29 -8.65 -19.95 -4.18
N ALA A 30 -7.42 -19.53 -3.88
CA ALA A 30 -7.16 -18.54 -2.84
C ALA A 30 -7.79 -17.19 -3.21
N VAL A 31 -7.59 -16.71 -4.45
CA VAL A 31 -8.23 -15.47 -4.94
C VAL A 31 -9.75 -15.55 -4.84
N SER A 32 -10.34 -16.65 -5.35
CA SER A 32 -11.78 -16.88 -5.26
C SER A 32 -12.28 -16.89 -3.80
N SER A 33 -11.52 -17.49 -2.88
CA SER A 33 -11.83 -17.53 -1.45
C SER A 33 -11.75 -16.15 -0.79
N TYR A 34 -10.82 -15.28 -1.21
CA TYR A 34 -10.72 -13.90 -0.74
C TYR A 34 -11.92 -13.07 -1.19
N GLU A 35 -12.30 -13.18 -2.47
CA GLU A 35 -13.45 -12.44 -3.03
C GLU A 35 -14.78 -12.84 -2.38
N GLN A 36 -14.93 -14.10 -1.98
CA GLN A 36 -16.12 -14.59 -1.28
C GLN A 36 -16.11 -14.28 0.22
N GLY A 37 -15.00 -13.78 0.77
CA GLY A 37 -14.85 -13.52 2.20
C GLY A 37 -14.73 -14.79 3.05
N TRP A 38 -14.54 -15.97 2.44
CA TRP A 38 -14.32 -17.24 3.16
C TRP A 38 -12.97 -17.30 3.86
N ARG A 39 -12.00 -16.52 3.37
CA ARG A 39 -10.67 -16.42 3.95
C ARG A 39 -10.27 -14.96 4.06
N ALA A 40 -9.71 -14.58 5.21
CA ALA A 40 -9.10 -13.27 5.38
C ALA A 40 -7.92 -13.08 4.42
N ILE A 41 -7.79 -11.89 3.85
CA ILE A 41 -6.71 -11.55 2.92
C ILE A 41 -5.41 -11.42 3.73
N PRO A 42 -4.37 -12.22 3.44
CA PRO A 42 -3.11 -12.10 4.15
C PRO A 42 -2.42 -10.75 3.90
N THR A 43 -1.69 -10.25 4.88
CA THR A 43 -0.93 -8.99 4.82
C THR A 43 -0.08 -8.83 3.56
N HIS A 44 0.66 -9.88 3.17
CA HIS A 44 1.52 -9.81 1.98
C HIS A 44 0.71 -9.66 0.68
N VAL A 45 -0.47 -10.27 0.62
CA VAL A 45 -1.39 -10.17 -0.51
C VAL A 45 -1.96 -8.76 -0.60
N GLU A 46 -2.46 -8.21 0.51
CA GLU A 46 -2.95 -6.82 0.56
C GLU A 46 -1.85 -5.83 0.15
N ARG A 47 -0.66 -5.96 0.74
CA ARG A 47 0.49 -5.10 0.47
C ARG A 47 0.89 -5.12 -1.00
N GLN A 48 1.00 -6.31 -1.60
CA GLN A 48 1.37 -6.45 -3.00
C GLN A 48 0.27 -5.94 -3.94
N LEU A 49 -1.00 -6.20 -3.61
CA LEU A 49 -2.14 -5.74 -4.40
C LEU A 49 -2.21 -4.21 -4.43
N MET A 50 -2.04 -3.55 -3.29
CA MET A 50 -1.96 -2.09 -3.19
C MET A 50 -0.78 -1.53 -3.98
N PHE A 51 0.37 -2.20 -3.93
CA PHE A 51 1.55 -1.80 -4.71
C PHE A 51 1.26 -1.82 -6.21
N LEU A 52 0.66 -2.90 -6.72
CA LEU A 52 0.29 -3.02 -8.12
C LEU A 52 -0.73 -1.95 -8.52
N LEU A 53 -1.73 -1.68 -7.68
CA LEU A 53 -2.74 -0.65 -7.93
C LEU A 53 -2.09 0.73 -8.09
N ILE A 54 -1.30 1.15 -7.09
CA ILE A 54 -0.64 2.47 -7.09
C ILE A 54 0.28 2.61 -8.30
N ARG A 55 1.04 1.56 -8.66
CA ARG A 55 1.91 1.60 -9.83
C ARG A 55 1.14 1.69 -11.16
N LYS A 56 -0.11 1.23 -11.20
CA LYS A 56 -0.97 1.35 -12.39
C LYS A 56 -1.62 2.72 -12.48
N THR A 57 -2.09 3.27 -11.35
CA THR A 57 -2.99 4.43 -11.35
C THR A 57 -2.30 5.76 -11.05
N CYS A 58 -1.10 5.74 -10.48
CA CYS A 58 -0.38 6.94 -10.06
C CYS A 58 0.98 7.05 -10.75
N ASP A 59 1.33 8.26 -11.19
CA ASP A 59 2.70 8.58 -11.54
C ASP A 59 3.52 8.87 -10.27
N VAL A 60 3.94 7.78 -9.62
CA VAL A 60 4.69 7.80 -8.36
C VAL A 60 5.95 8.67 -8.48
N GLU A 61 6.53 8.78 -9.68
CA GLU A 61 7.78 9.51 -9.84
C GLU A 61 7.62 11.03 -9.64
N ASN A 62 6.43 11.55 -9.89
CA ASN A 62 6.10 12.96 -9.72
C ASN A 62 5.58 13.30 -8.32
N ILE A 63 5.56 12.34 -7.40
CA ILE A 63 5.16 12.55 -6.01
C ILE A 63 6.38 12.83 -5.16
N GLU A 64 6.30 13.86 -4.30
CA GLU A 64 7.35 14.15 -3.34
C GLU A 64 7.45 13.04 -2.29
N ASN A 65 8.63 12.86 -1.70
CA ASN A 65 8.83 11.90 -0.63
C ASN A 65 7.99 12.26 0.59
N CYS A 66 7.63 11.24 1.38
CA CYS A 66 6.81 11.40 2.58
C CYS A 66 7.34 12.46 3.56
N TRP A 67 8.66 12.64 3.68
CA TRP A 67 9.26 13.60 4.60
C TRP A 67 9.25 15.04 4.09
N GLU A 68 9.11 15.26 2.78
CA GLU A 68 8.86 16.58 2.21
C GLU A 68 7.40 16.96 2.48
N ILE A 69 6.47 16.05 2.19
CA ILE A 69 5.02 16.25 2.39
C ILE A 69 4.68 16.43 3.88
N ARG A 70 5.29 15.64 4.77
CA ARG A 70 5.03 15.69 6.22
C ARG A 70 5.96 16.64 6.98
N HIS A 71 6.86 17.35 6.28
CA HIS A 71 7.86 18.24 6.90
C HIS A 71 8.63 17.59 8.06
N CYS A 72 9.17 16.39 7.85
CA CYS A 72 9.90 15.67 8.91
C CYS A 72 11.22 16.37 9.26
N SER A 73 11.53 16.48 10.56
CA SER A 73 12.82 16.97 11.05
C SER A 73 13.99 16.05 10.65
N ASN A 74 15.22 16.59 10.65
CA ASN A 74 16.42 15.80 10.33
C ASN A 74 16.64 14.66 11.32
N GLU A 75 16.37 14.87 12.60
CA GLU A 75 16.45 13.83 13.63
C GLU A 75 15.49 12.66 13.32
N LYS A 76 14.26 12.99 12.92
CA LYS A 76 13.26 11.99 12.54
C LYS A 76 13.64 11.23 11.27
N LYS A 77 14.18 11.93 10.27
CA LYS A 77 14.68 11.33 9.03
C LYS A 77 15.79 10.32 9.32
N ALA A 78 16.78 10.69 10.14
CA ALA A 78 17.91 9.83 10.48
C ALA A 78 17.51 8.51 11.15
N LYS A 79 16.33 8.45 11.79
CA LYS A 79 15.80 7.27 12.49
C LYS A 79 14.69 6.55 11.71
N CYS A 80 14.35 6.99 10.50
CA CYS A 80 13.20 6.45 9.76
C CYS A 80 13.64 5.54 8.60
N PRO A 81 13.20 4.27 8.57
CA PRO A 81 13.48 3.35 7.46
C PRO A 81 13.11 3.90 6.08
N ALA A 82 12.05 4.71 5.97
CA ALA A 82 11.68 5.28 4.69
C ALA A 82 12.79 6.20 4.12
N TRP A 83 13.48 6.94 4.99
CA TRP A 83 14.61 7.78 4.60
C TRP A 83 15.86 6.95 4.34
N GLU A 84 16.18 6.02 5.25
CA GLU A 84 17.33 5.10 5.15
C GLU A 84 17.35 4.35 3.81
N PHE A 85 16.20 3.79 3.41
CA PHE A 85 16.07 3.01 2.18
C PHE A 85 15.60 3.83 0.97
N LYS A 86 15.61 5.17 1.06
CA LYS A 86 15.21 6.08 -0.03
C LYS A 86 13.82 5.77 -0.60
N SER A 87 12.92 5.29 0.23
CA SER A 87 11.59 4.80 -0.15
C SER A 87 10.49 5.77 0.23
N GLY A 88 10.77 7.08 0.20
CA GLY A 88 9.85 8.12 0.66
C GLY A 88 8.53 8.14 -0.10
N LYS A 89 8.57 7.89 -1.41
CA LYS A 89 7.40 7.75 -2.28
C LYS A 89 6.53 6.51 -1.98
N LEU A 90 7.08 5.52 -1.25
CA LEU A 90 6.43 4.26 -0.89
C LEU A 90 6.53 3.98 0.62
N CYS A 91 6.56 5.01 1.47
CA CYS A 91 6.77 4.83 2.91
C CYS A 91 5.69 3.95 3.58
N TRP A 92 4.50 3.87 3.00
CA TRP A 92 3.40 3.01 3.46
C TRP A 92 3.72 1.51 3.28
N PHE A 93 4.61 1.15 2.35
CA PHE A 93 5.02 -0.23 2.08
C PHE A 93 6.03 -0.77 3.10
N ILE A 94 6.81 0.12 3.72
CA ILE A 94 7.90 -0.23 4.65
C ILE A 94 7.40 -0.20 6.10
N SER A 95 7.50 -1.32 6.82
CA SER A 95 7.25 -1.37 8.27
C SER A 95 8.38 -0.71 9.07
N GLY A 96 8.12 -0.34 10.31
CA GLY A 96 9.10 0.31 11.20
C GLY A 96 9.28 1.81 10.96
N THR A 97 8.55 2.41 10.02
CA THR A 97 8.59 3.87 9.80
C THR A 97 8.18 4.65 11.03
N LEU A 98 8.83 5.80 11.25
CA LEU A 98 8.52 6.69 12.34
C LEU A 98 7.51 7.75 11.90
N CYS A 99 6.22 7.52 12.16
CA CYS A 99 5.10 8.40 11.83
C CYS A 99 4.37 8.80 13.11
N GLU A 100 3.91 10.05 13.24
CA GLU A 100 3.22 10.53 14.47
C GLU A 100 3.97 10.24 15.78
N ASN A 101 5.31 10.31 15.73
CA ASN A 101 6.22 10.01 16.85
C ASN A 101 6.10 8.57 17.38
N GLN A 102 5.54 7.66 16.58
CA GLN A 102 5.39 6.25 16.89
C GLN A 102 6.00 5.37 15.80
N THR A 103 6.61 4.27 16.23
CA THR A 103 7.12 3.24 15.32
C THR A 103 5.97 2.39 14.79
N GLN A 104 5.81 2.36 13.47
CA GLN A 104 4.74 1.63 12.80
C GLN A 104 5.16 0.17 12.51
N GLY A 105 5.15 -0.67 13.55
CA GLY A 105 5.69 -2.04 13.50
C GLY A 105 4.78 -3.10 12.85
N ASN A 106 3.50 -3.14 13.25
CA ASN A 106 2.51 -4.07 12.70
C ASN A 106 1.88 -3.48 11.42
N TRP A 107 1.76 -4.29 10.37
CA TRP A 107 1.08 -3.91 9.14
C TRP A 107 -0.37 -3.48 9.35
N ASP A 108 -1.15 -4.24 10.11
CA ASP A 108 -2.59 -4.00 10.23
C ASP A 108 -2.86 -2.60 10.81
N ASN A 109 -2.17 -2.26 11.91
CA ASN A 109 -2.24 -0.92 12.49
C ASN A 109 -1.67 0.16 11.55
N LYS A 110 -0.54 -0.14 10.89
CA LYS A 110 0.14 0.81 10.01
C LYS A 110 -0.73 1.16 8.82
N ILE A 111 -1.38 0.18 8.18
CA ILE A 111 -2.14 0.43 6.96
C ILE A 111 -3.39 1.24 7.25
N ASP A 112 -4.02 1.04 8.40
CA ASP A 112 -5.17 1.85 8.85
C ASP A 112 -4.79 3.32 9.08
N ILE A 113 -3.64 3.57 9.69
CA ILE A 113 -3.06 4.93 9.82
C ILE A 113 -2.72 5.48 8.44
N CYS A 114 -2.08 4.67 7.58
CA CYS A 114 -1.63 5.10 6.26
C CYS A 114 -2.80 5.44 5.34
N LYS A 115 -3.93 4.69 5.37
CA LYS A 115 -5.14 4.99 4.59
C LYS A 115 -5.67 6.41 4.87
N ASN A 116 -5.39 6.95 6.05
CA ASN A 116 -5.77 8.30 6.44
C ASN A 116 -4.67 9.36 6.19
N CYS A 117 -3.44 8.93 5.90
CA CYS A 117 -2.28 9.79 5.71
C CYS A 117 -2.30 10.50 4.34
N ILE A 118 -1.93 11.78 4.34
CA ILE A 118 -1.83 12.61 3.12
C ILE A 118 -0.92 11.99 2.04
N VAL A 119 0.14 11.28 2.43
CA VAL A 119 1.08 10.66 1.49
C VAL A 119 0.39 9.53 0.70
N LEU A 120 -0.29 8.61 1.38
CA LEU A 120 -0.98 7.53 0.70
C LEU A 120 -2.23 8.03 -0.04
N LYS A 121 -2.95 9.01 0.52
CA LYS A 121 -4.08 9.65 -0.15
C LYS A 121 -3.67 10.26 -1.49
N LYS A 122 -2.55 10.99 -1.56
CA LYS A 122 -1.99 11.50 -2.83
C LYS A 122 -1.72 10.39 -3.86
N LEU A 123 -1.34 9.19 -3.41
CA LEU A 123 -1.08 8.04 -4.30
C LEU A 123 -2.36 7.32 -4.74
N MET A 124 -3.43 7.42 -3.95
CA MET A 124 -4.72 6.76 -4.20
C MET A 124 -5.76 7.69 -4.83
N ASP A 125 -5.50 8.99 -4.90
CA ASP A 125 -6.41 9.95 -5.53
C ASP A 125 -6.34 9.76 -7.06
N HIS A 126 -7.44 9.25 -7.63
CA HIS A 126 -7.57 8.98 -9.07
C HIS A 126 -7.80 10.24 -9.91
N SER A 127 -7.68 11.42 -9.29
CA SER A 127 -7.81 12.73 -9.94
C SER A 127 -6.57 13.04 -10.78
N SER A 128 -6.36 12.34 -11.89
CA SER A 128 -5.64 12.76 -13.11
C SER A 128 -5.22 11.54 -13.95
N ARG A 129 -6.13 10.99 -14.75
CA ARG A 129 -5.85 10.47 -16.09
C ARG A 129 -7.15 10.22 -16.85
#